data_AF-A0A3D2YIZ9-F1
#
_entry.id   AF-A0A3D2YIZ9-F1
#
_cell.length_a   1.000
_cell.length_b   1.000
_cell.length_c   1.000
_cell.angle_alpha   90.00
_cell.angle_beta   90.00
_cell.angle_gamma   90.00
#
_symmetry.space_group_name_H-M   'P 1'
#
loop_
_entity.id
_entity.type
_entity.pdbx_description
1 polymer ?
#
loop_
_entity_poly.entity_id
_entity_poly.type
_entity_poly.pdbx_seq_one_letter_code
_entity_poly.pdbx_strand_id
1 'polypeptide(L)' 'MRIKVYGKAHLEGVAKKSGNPYNFNQVHYLGKTRGVEGQAALTLALDSFDYPIDRIEVGREYDVEFDNRGYVVAFAPAK' A
#
# COMPACT_ATOMS: atom_id res chain seq x y z
N MET A 1 -11.61 -1.98 -3.08
CA MET A 1 -11.24 -2.96 -2.02
C MET A 1 -11.15 -2.22 -0.71
N ARG A 2 -11.63 -2.79 0.40
CA ARG A 2 -11.43 -2.21 1.73
C ARG A 2 -10.30 -2.93 2.46
N ILE A 3 -9.38 -2.18 3.04
CA ILE A 3 -8.25 -2.73 3.83
C ILE A 3 -8.11 -2.00 5.16
N LYS A 4 -7.61 -2.70 6.17
CA LYS A 4 -7.11 -2.08 7.40
C LYS A 4 -5.60 -1.99 7.34
N VAL A 5 -5.05 -0.79 7.56
CA VAL A 5 -3.61 -0.57 7.61
C VAL A 5 -3.09 -1.05 8.96
N TYR A 6 -2.18 -2.03 8.96
CA TYR A 6 -1.53 -2.55 10.16
C TYR A 6 -0.10 -2.04 10.32
N GLY A 7 0.51 -1.53 9.25
CA GLY A 7 1.82 -0.91 9.28
C GLY A 7 2.03 -0.03 8.07
N LYS A 8 2.99 0.89 8.17
CA LYS A 8 3.41 1.76 7.07
C LYS A 8 4.91 2.00 7.13
N ALA A 9 5.55 2.19 5.98
CA ALA A 9 6.95 2.55 5.86
C ALA A 9 7.16 3.49 4.68
N HIS A 10 8.11 4.42 4.80
CA HIS A 10 8.59 5.21 3.69
C HIS A 10 9.83 4.53 3.12
N LEU A 11 9.89 4.38 1.79
CA LEU A 11 10.98 3.72 1.10
C LEU A 11 11.47 4.63 -0.03
N GLU A 12 12.73 5.04 0.07
CA GLU A 12 13.39 5.84 -0.96
C GLU A 12 14.84 5.39 -1.19
N GLY A 13 15.34 5.67 -2.38
CA GLY A 13 16.74 5.42 -2.74
C GLY A 13 16.92 5.07 -4.20
N VAL A 14 17.99 4.33 -4.49
CA VAL A 14 18.31 3.87 -5.85
C VAL A 14 18.36 2.34 -5.85
N ALA A 15 17.58 1.74 -6.76
CA ALA A 15 17.47 0.29 -6.85
C ALA A 15 18.80 -0.33 -7.30
N LYS A 16 19.38 -1.22 -6.48
CA LYS A 16 20.69 -1.85 -6.74
C LYS A 16 20.80 -2.54 -8.11
N LYS A 17 19.71 -3.14 -8.60
CA LYS A 17 19.72 -3.93 -9.85
C LYS A 17 19.54 -3.07 -11.11
N SER A 18 18.63 -2.10 -11.09
CA SER A 18 18.30 -1.30 -12.27
C SER A 18 18.99 0.06 -12.28
N GLY A 19 19.50 0.54 -11.14
CA GLY A 19 20.00 1.90 -10.99
C GLY A 19 18.90 2.97 -10.96
N ASN A 20 17.62 2.58 -10.97
CA ASN A 20 16.53 3.54 -11.00
C ASN A 20 16.25 4.10 -9.60
N PRO A 21 16.01 5.42 -9.47
CA PRO A 21 15.51 5.98 -8.23
C PRO A 21 14.11 5.43 -7.94
N TYR A 22 13.79 5.27 -6.66
CA TYR A 22 12.44 4.97 -6.17
C TYR A 22 12.15 5.84 -4.96
N ASN A 23 10.89 6.24 -4.81
CA ASN A 23 10.36 6.91 -3.64
C ASN A 23 8.86 6.57 -3.55
N PHE A 24 8.46 5.85 -2.53
CA PHE A 24 7.06 5.45 -2.33
C PHE A 24 6.77 5.13 -0.86
N ASN A 25 5.50 5.20 -0.50
CA ASN A 25 5.01 4.72 0.79
C ASN A 25 4.48 3.30 0.65
N GLN A 26 4.87 2.42 1.56
CA GLN A 26 4.37 1.06 1.60
C GLN A 26 3.44 0.89 2.79
N VAL A 27 2.22 0.42 2.55
CA VAL A 27 1.29 0.01 3.62
C VAL A 27 1.21 -1.50 3.71
N HIS A 28 1.10 -1.99 4.93
CA HIS A 28 0.97 -3.40 5.27
C HIS A 28 -0.46 -3.68 5.72
N TYR A 29 -1.10 -4.68 5.13
CA TYR A 29 -2.49 -5.03 5.44
C TYR A 29 -2.71 -6.55 5.42
N LEU A 30 -3.83 -6.99 5.98
CA LEU A 30 -4.25 -8.39 5.92
C LEU A 30 -5.30 -8.57 4.82
N GLY A 31 -5.13 -9.57 3.96
CA GLY A 31 -6.05 -9.86 2.86
C GLY A 31 -6.18 -11.35 2.57
N LYS A 32 -7.25 -11.73 1.88
CA LYS A 32 -7.42 -13.12 1.39
C LYS A 32 -6.47 -13.35 0.23
N THR A 33 -5.84 -14.52 0.19
CA THR A 33 -4.94 -14.92 -0.90
C THR A 33 -5.14 -16.40 -1.22
N ARG A 34 -5.09 -16.74 -2.51
CA ARG A 34 -5.27 -18.13 -2.96
C ARG A 34 -4.19 -19.02 -2.32
N GLY A 35 -4.61 -20.14 -1.74
CA GLY A 35 -3.72 -21.10 -1.10
C GLY A 35 -3.27 -20.71 0.32
N VAL A 36 -3.85 -19.67 0.90
CA VAL A 36 -3.60 -19.26 2.29
C VAL A 36 -4.85 -19.53 3.13
N GLU A 37 -4.67 -20.25 4.24
CA GLU A 37 -5.70 -20.38 5.27
C GLU A 37 -5.76 -19.08 6.10
N GLY A 38 -6.94 -18.50 6.25
CA GLY A 38 -7.11 -17.22 6.95
C GLY A 38 -6.74 -16.01 6.09
N GLN A 39 -5.82 -15.16 6.59
CA GLN A 39 -5.38 -13.94 5.92
C GLN A 39 -3.86 -13.94 5.72
N ALA A 40 -3.42 -13.48 4.54
CA ALA A 40 -2.03 -13.22 4.25
C ALA A 40 -1.65 -11.79 4.67
N ALA A 41 -0.40 -11.61 5.11
CA ALA A 41 0.21 -10.29 5.25
C ALA A 41 0.66 -9.81 3.86
N LEU A 42 0.05 -8.72 3.40
CA LEU A 42 0.25 -8.16 2.08
C LEU A 42 0.79 -6.74 2.18
N THR A 43 1.40 -6.30 1.08
CA THR A 43 1.91 -4.93 0.94
C THR A 43 1.25 -4.24 -0.24
N LEU A 44 1.10 -2.92 -0.11
CA LEU A 44 0.62 -2.04 -1.17
C LEU A 44 1.54 -0.83 -1.24
N ALA A 45 2.08 -0.57 -2.43
CA ALA A 45 2.86 0.64 -2.69
C ALA A 45 1.91 1.78 -3.09
N LEU A 46 2.15 2.94 -2.51
CA LEU A 46 1.45 4.19 -2.76
C LEU A 46 2.50 5.23 -3.17
N ASP A 47 2.16 6.05 -4.16
CA ASP A 47 2.98 7.20 -4.51
C ASP A 47 3.11 8.13 -3.29
N SER A 48 4.33 8.52 -2.95
CA SER A 48 4.60 9.29 -1.74
C SER A 48 4.20 10.76 -1.85
N PHE A 49 4.07 11.28 -3.07
CA PHE A 49 3.60 12.63 -3.35
C PHE A 49 2.08 12.71 -3.23
N ASP A 50 1.36 11.77 -3.85
CA ASP A 50 -0.10 11.73 -3.79
C ASP A 50 -0.62 11.33 -2.41
N TYR A 51 0.10 10.42 -1.73
CA TYR A 51 -0.30 9.87 -0.43
C TYR A 51 0.81 10.05 0.63
N PRO A 52 0.97 11.25 1.21
CA PRO A 52 1.96 11.53 2.25
C PRO A 52 1.84 10.58 3.44
N ILE A 53 2.97 10.07 3.94
CA ILE A 53 3.00 8.99 4.93
C ILE A 53 2.36 9.39 6.27
N ASP A 54 2.46 10.67 6.62
CA ASP A 54 1.88 11.30 7.80
C ASP A 54 0.35 11.26 7.81
N ARG A 55 -0.29 11.22 6.63
CA ARG A 55 -1.75 11.12 6.48
C ARG A 55 -2.30 9.69 6.52
N ILE A 56 -1.42 8.70 6.47
CA ILE A 56 -1.79 7.28 6.53
C ILE A 56 -1.83 6.84 7.99
N GLU A 57 -2.99 6.45 8.49
CA GLU A 57 -3.18 6.07 9.89
C GLU A 57 -3.13 4.55 10.07
N VAL A 58 -2.28 4.08 10.99
CA VAL A 58 -2.25 2.67 11.38
C VAL A 58 -3.48 2.37 12.25
N GLY A 59 -4.11 1.23 11.99
CA GLY A 59 -5.34 0.80 12.64
C GLY A 59 -6.62 1.28 11.94
N ARG A 60 -6.50 2.17 10.95
CA ARG A 60 -7.64 2.71 10.21
C ARG A 60 -7.94 1.90 8.95
N GLU A 61 -9.22 1.90 8.57
CA GLU A 61 -9.70 1.31 7.33
C GLU A 61 -9.68 2.32 6.18
N TYR A 62 -9.31 1.83 5.00
CA TYR A 62 -9.20 2.60 3.76
C TYR A 62 -9.90 1.87 2.63
N ASP A 63 -10.59 2.64 1.79
CA ASP A 63 -11.06 2.22 0.49
C ASP A 63 -9.96 2.46 -0.55
N VAL A 64 -9.66 1.41 -1.30
CA VAL A 64 -8.61 1.36 -2.31
C VAL A 64 -9.21 0.99 -3.66
N GLU A 65 -8.96 1.80 -4.67
CA GLU A 65 -9.37 1.53 -6.04
C GLU A 65 -8.16 1.24 -6.91
N PHE A 66 -8.34 0.30 -7.84
CA PHE A 66 -7.30 -0.12 -8.76
C PHE A 66 -7.76 0.09 -10.19
N ASP A 67 -6.82 0.43 -11.07
CA ASP A 67 -7.05 0.37 -12.51
C ASP A 67 -7.07 -1.09 -13.01
N ASN A 68 -7.29 -1.26 -14.32
CA ASN A 68 -7.34 -2.57 -14.97
C ASN A 68 -5.99 -3.32 -15.00
N ARG A 69 -4.88 -2.66 -14.64
CA ARG A 69 -3.53 -3.24 -14.57
C ARG A 69 -3.10 -3.53 -13.12
N GLY A 70 -3.92 -3.17 -12.15
CA GLY A 70 -3.66 -3.38 -10.72
C GLY A 70 -2.87 -2.26 -10.05
N TYR A 71 -2.75 -1.08 -10.67
CA TYR A 71 -2.18 0.11 -10.03
C TYR A 71 -3.24 0.82 -9.19
N VAL A 72 -2.82 1.37 -8.03
CA VAL A 72 -3.71 2.15 -7.18
C VAL A 72 -4.04 3.47 -7.86
N VAL A 73 -5.34 3.78 -7.97
CA VAL A 73 -5.83 5.06 -8.51
C VAL A 73 -6.54 5.92 -7.46
N ALA A 74 -7.00 5.30 -6.37
CA ALA A 74 -7.52 6.02 -5.22
C ALA A 74 -7.20 5.27 -3.93
N PHE A 75 -6.84 6.02 -2.89
CA PHE A 75 -6.66 5.53 -1.53
C PHE A 75 -7.19 6.58 -0.56
N ALA A 76 -8.32 6.28 0.10
CA ALA A 76 -9.00 7.22 0.99
C ALA A 76 -9.53 6.52 2.25
N PRO A 77 -9.60 7.21 3.39
CA PRO A 77 -10.21 6.65 4.59
C PRO A 77 -11.62 6.13 4.31
N ALA A 78 -11.93 4.92 4.77
CA ALA A 78 -13.28 4.39 4.70
C ALA A 78 -14.22 5.26 5.56
N LYS A 79 -15.46 5.40 5.09
CA LYS A 79 -16.54 6.07 5.85
C LYS A 79 -16.99 5.23 7.04
#